data_AF-A0AAU4I3X3-F1
#
_entry.id   AF-A0AAU4I3X3-F1
#
_cell.length_a   1.000
_cell.length_b   1.000
_cell.length_c   1.000
_cell.angle_alpha   90.00
_cell.angle_beta   90.00
_cell.angle_gamma   90.00
#
_symmetry.space_group_name_H-M   'P 1'
#
loop_
_entity.id
_entity.type
_entity.pdbx_description
1 polymer ?
#
loop_
_entity_poly.entity_id
_entity_poly.type
_entity_poly.pdbx_seq_one_letter_code
_entity_poly.pdbx_strand_id
1 'polypeptide(L)' 'MPAMSVPFGHDGQGLPLGVQFGAPLGGEGVLLALAARLEEAAPWGTAPGPA' A
#
# COMPACT_ATOMS: atom_id res chain seq x y z
N MET A 1 3.52 13.20 11.46
CA MET A 1 4.23 12.07 10.83
C MET A 1 3.48 11.71 9.56
N PRO A 2 4.16 11.52 8.41
CA PRO A 2 3.55 10.97 7.22
C PRO A 2 3.24 9.48 7.37
N ALA A 3 2.23 9.03 6.63
CA ALA A 3 1.81 7.65 6.53
C ALA A 3 1.27 7.35 5.13
N MET A 4 1.39 6.11 4.70
CA MET A 4 0.83 5.63 3.43
C MET A 4 0.15 4.27 3.63
N SER A 5 -0.92 4.01 2.88
CA SER A 5 -1.57 2.69 2.82
C SER A 5 -1.32 2.09 1.44
N VAL A 6 -0.94 0.82 1.39
CA VAL A 6 -0.72 0.08 0.15
C VAL A 6 -1.60 -1.17 0.09
N PRO A 7 -2.03 -1.60 -1.12
CA PRO A 7 -2.76 -2.86 -1.28
C PRO A 7 -1.94 -4.07 -0.83
N PHE A 8 -2.59 -5.02 -0.17
CA PHE A 8 -1.98 -6.27 0.31
C PHE A 8 -2.89 -7.48 0.03
N GLY A 9 -3.57 -7.45 -1.11
CA GLY A 9 -4.45 -8.54 -1.55
C GLY A 9 -5.86 -8.45 -0.96
N HIS A 10 -6.49 -9.61 -0.79
CA HIS A 10 -7.85 -9.74 -0.28
C HIS A 10 -7.92 -10.81 0.80
N ASP A 11 -8.91 -10.72 1.69
CA ASP A 11 -9.20 -11.78 2.65
C ASP A 11 -9.89 -12.99 1.98
N GLY A 12 -10.24 -14.00 2.80
CA GLY A 12 -10.91 -15.21 2.31
C GLY A 12 -12.31 -14.99 1.73
N GLN A 13 -12.88 -13.78 1.84
CA GLN A 13 -14.18 -13.39 1.28
C GLN A 13 -14.04 -12.39 0.13
N GLY A 14 -12.80 -12.09 -0.30
CA GLY A 14 -12.54 -11.16 -1.39
C GLY A 14 -12.62 -9.68 -0.97
N LEU A 15 -12.53 -9.36 0.32
CA LEU A 15 -12.45 -7.97 0.78
C LEU A 15 -11.02 -7.44 0.65
N PRO A 16 -10.78 -6.26 0.06
CA PRO A 16 -9.43 -5.70 -0.08
C PRO A 16 -8.77 -5.46 1.27
N LEU A 17 -7.52 -5.89 1.39
CA LEU A 17 -6.68 -5.66 2.57
C LEU A 17 -5.60 -4.63 2.23
N GLY A 18 -5.32 -3.74 3.18
CA GLY A 18 -4.27 -2.75 3.08
C GLY A 18 -3.27 -2.86 4.23
N VAL A 19 -2.03 -2.45 3.98
CA VAL A 19 -1.00 -2.31 5.02
C VAL A 19 -0.64 -0.84 5.16
N GLN A 20 -0.65 -0.35 6.40
CA GLN A 20 -0.27 1.02 6.74
C GLN A 20 1.20 1.08 7.16
N PHE A 21 1.95 1.97 6.52
CA PHE A 21 3.30 2.34 6.92
C PHE A 21 3.31 3.78 7.44
N GLY A 22 4.09 4.02 8.50
CA GLY A 22 4.34 5.35 9.04
C GLY A 22 5.84 5.65 9.06
N ALA A 23 6.19 6.92 8.88
CA ALA A 23 7.57 7.38 8.98
C ALA A 23 7.68 8.65 9.83
N PRO A 24 8.86 8.97 10.39
CA PRO A 24 9.12 10.25 11.07
C PRO A 24 8.74 11.48 10.21
N LEU A 25 8.58 12.65 10.82
CA LEU A 25 8.31 13.89 10.09
C LEU A 25 9.40 14.14 9.02
N GLY A 26 9.00 14.42 7.78
CA GLY A 26 9.91 14.54 6.63
C GLY A 26 10.26 13.20 5.95
N GLY A 27 9.65 12.08 6.39
CA GLY A 27 9.89 10.73 5.87
C GLY A 27 9.12 10.34 4.60
N GLU A 28 8.46 11.28 3.93
CA GLU A 28 7.64 11.04 2.73
C GLU A 28 8.43 10.37 1.62
N GLY A 29 9.69 10.78 1.40
CA GLY A 29 10.56 10.19 0.38
C GLY A 29 10.86 8.71 0.63
N VAL A 30 11.02 8.31 1.88
CA VAL A 30 11.23 6.91 2.26
C VAL A 30 9.96 6.10 2.04
N LEU A 31 8.80 6.65 2.41
CA LEU A 31 7.51 6.01 2.16
C LEU A 31 7.27 5.80 0.66
N LEU A 32 7.48 6.83 -0.17
CA LEU A 32 7.31 6.72 -1.62
C LEU A 32 8.32 5.74 -2.26
N ALA A 33 9.57 5.74 -1.82
CA ALA A 33 10.55 4.76 -2.28
C ALA A 33 10.15 3.33 -1.92
N LEU A 34 9.66 3.10 -0.70
CA LEU A 34 9.14 1.81 -0.26
C LEU A 34 7.92 1.39 -1.09
N ALA A 35 6.96 2.29 -1.33
CA ALA A 35 5.80 2.03 -2.17
C ALA A 35 6.21 1.58 -3.58
N ALA A 36 7.16 2.30 -4.21
CA ALA A 36 7.66 1.94 -5.53
C ALA A 36 8.31 0.54 -5.55
N ARG A 37 9.09 0.18 -4.53
CA ARG A 37 9.67 -1.18 -4.45
C ARG A 37 8.60 -2.26 -4.26
N LEU A 38 7.57 -1.98 -3.47
CA LEU A 38 6.45 -2.90 -3.24
C LEU A 38 5.64 -3.11 -4.52
N GLU A 39 5.37 -2.04 -5.26
CA GLU A 39 4.67 -2.09 -6.55
C GLU A 39 5.48 -2.84 -7.62
N GLU A 40 6.79 -2.63 -7.68
CA GLU A 40 7.68 -3.40 -8.57
C GLU A 40 7.67 -4.91 -8.25
N ALA A 41 7.67 -5.27 -6.97
CA ALA A 41 7.70 -6.65 -6.52
C ALA A 41 6.33 -7.35 -6.63
N ALA A 42 5.25 -6.60 -6.42
CA ALA A 42 3.87 -7.07 -6.46
C ALA A 42 2.97 -5.98 -7.06
N PRO A 43 2.86 -5.93 -8.40
CA PRO A 43 2.07 -4.92 -9.08
C PRO A 43 0.62 -4.89 -8.58
N TRP A 44 0.12 -3.70 -8.28
CA TRP A 44 -1.23 -3.54 -7.79
C TRP A 44 -2.21 -3.83 -8.93
N GLY A 45 -3.11 -4.80 -8.72
CA GLY A 45 -4.22 -5.03 -9.64
C GLY A 45 -5.14 -3.80 -9.64
N THR A 46 -5.45 -3.25 -10.80
CA THR A 46 -6.28 -2.03 -10.97
C THR A 46 -7.77 -2.26 -10.77
N ALA A 47 -8.19 -3.40 -10.21
CA ALA A 47 -9.61 -3.68 -9.99
C ALA A 47 -10.14 -2.83 -8.83
N PRO A 48 -11.13 -1.94 -9.04
CA PRO A 48 -11.84 -1.33 -7.93
C PRO A 48 -12.47 -2.45 -7.10
N GLY A 49 -12.36 -2.37 -5.77
CA GLY A 49 -13.07 -3.28 -4.87
C GLY A 49 -14.58 -3.24 -5.11
N PRO A 50 -15.33 -4.29 -4.75
CA PRO A 50 -16.78 -4.30 -4.91
C PRO A 50 -17.41 -3.08 -4.20
N ALA A 51 -18.34 -2.42 -4.91
CA ALA A 51 -19.09 -1.25 -4.43
C ALA A 51 -20.03 -1.59 -3.27
#